data_AF-A0AAD1R9D1-F1
#
_entry.id   AF-A0AAD1R9D1-F1
#
_cell.length_a   1.000
_cell.length_b   1.000
_cell.length_c   1.000
_cell.angle_alpha   90.00
_cell.angle_beta   90.00
_cell.angle_gamma   90.00
#
_symmetry.space_group_name_H-M   'P 1'
#
loop_
_entity.id
_entity.type
_entity.pdbx_description
1 polymer ?
#
loop_
_entity_poly.entity_id
_entity_poly.type
_entity_poly.pdbx_seq_one_letter_code
_entity_poly.pdbx_strand_id
1 'polypeptide(L)'
;MPKCTFITEEETSLPGHKPMKDRLTLLFCANASEDLKIKPLLVYHSENPRAFKKHKWVNAVFGPAMKKYLVENNLPLKGMLLMDNAPAQPRRLDEDLLEDFNFIKVMFFPSNTNPLLQPMDQF
;
A
#
# COMPACT_ATOMS: atom_id res chain seq x y z
N MET A 1 -17.01 -7.20 11.82
CA MET A 1 -16.34 -6.36 12.85
C MET A 1 -15.62 -7.27 13.83
N PRO A 2 -14.36 -6.98 14.22
CA PRO A 2 -13.68 -7.78 15.23
C PRO A 2 -14.41 -7.61 16.57
N LYS A 3 -14.60 -8.72 17.30
CA LYS A 3 -15.52 -8.83 18.44
C LYS A 3 -14.96 -8.39 19.79
N CYS A 4 -13.66 -8.13 19.91
CA CYS A 4 -13.03 -7.78 21.20
C CYS A 4 -11.87 -6.80 21.03
N THR A 5 -11.86 -5.74 21.82
CA THR A 5 -10.70 -4.86 22.09
C THR A 5 -10.23 -5.13 23.51
N PHE A 6 -8.97 -5.56 23.67
CA PHE A 6 -8.34 -5.71 24.98
C PHE A 6 -7.82 -4.34 25.44
N ILE A 7 -8.33 -3.87 26.58
CA ILE A 7 -7.95 -2.61 27.23
C ILE A 7 -6.99 -2.98 28.37
N THR A 8 -5.87 -2.28 28.49
CA THR A 8 -4.90 -2.54 29.57
C THR A 8 -5.39 -1.92 30.89
N GLU A 9 -5.04 -2.49 32.04
CA GLU A 9 -5.59 -2.06 33.35
C GLU A 9 -5.24 -0.59 33.67
N GLU A 10 -4.08 -0.10 33.23
CA GLU A 10 -3.65 1.31 33.41
C GLU A 10 -4.55 2.32 32.68
N GLU A 11 -5.22 1.86 31.62
CA GLU A 11 -6.01 2.65 30.67
C GLU A 11 -7.42 2.99 31.20
N THR A 12 -7.80 2.40 32.34
CA THR A 12 -9.12 2.56 32.99
C THR A 12 -9.19 3.71 34.00
N SER A 13 -8.06 4.37 34.29
CA SER A 13 -7.96 5.27 35.45
C SER A 13 -8.46 6.72 35.24
N LEU A 14 -8.88 7.12 34.02
CA LEU A 14 -9.33 8.51 33.75
C LEU A 14 -10.60 8.58 32.87
N PRO A 15 -11.67 9.28 33.30
CA PRO A 15 -12.83 9.55 32.46
C PRO A 15 -12.42 10.36 31.22
N GLY A 16 -12.68 9.82 30.02
CA GLY A 16 -12.30 10.44 28.75
C GLY A 16 -10.99 9.95 28.13
N HIS A 17 -10.30 8.98 28.76
CA HIS A 17 -9.12 8.35 28.18
C HIS A 17 -9.49 7.55 26.91
N LYS A 18 -8.99 7.98 25.75
CA LYS A 18 -9.11 7.22 24.50
C LYS A 18 -8.04 6.14 24.51
N PRO A 19 -8.39 4.85 24.41
CA PRO A 19 -7.39 3.81 24.40
C PRO A 19 -6.39 4.00 23.26
N MET A 20 -5.11 3.79 23.54
CA MET A 20 -4.02 3.90 22.58
C MET A 20 -4.21 2.80 21.54
N LYS A 21 -4.71 3.20 20.37
CA LYS A 21 -4.90 2.27 19.25
C LYS A 21 -3.53 1.88 18.72
N ASP A 22 -3.06 0.69 19.07
CA ASP A 22 -2.00 0.04 18.32
C ASP A 22 -2.49 -0.20 16.87
N ARG A 23 -1.66 0.14 15.89
CA ARG A 23 -2.04 0.11 14.47
C ARG A 23 -0.97 -0.62 13.66
N LEU A 24 -1.41 -1.72 13.06
CA LEU A 24 -0.70 -2.42 12.00
C LEU A 24 -1.24 -1.95 10.65
N THR A 25 -0.37 -1.60 9.70
CA THR A 25 -0.80 -1.30 8.32
C THR A 25 -0.10 -2.23 7.33
N LEU A 26 -0.89 -2.87 6.46
CA LEU A 26 -0.40 -3.76 5.42
C LEU A 26 -0.69 -3.15 4.04
N LEU A 27 0.30 -3.17 3.15
CA LEU A 27 0.13 -2.84 1.74
C LEU A 27 0.22 -4.13 0.92
N PHE A 28 -0.85 -4.44 0.23
CA PHE A 28 -0.94 -5.54 -0.73
C PHE A 28 -0.84 -5.00 -2.16
N CYS A 29 -0.24 -5.78 -3.05
CA CYS A 29 -0.24 -5.48 -4.48
C CYS A 29 -0.27 -6.79 -5.24
N ALA A 30 -1.25 -6.91 -6.14
CA ALA A 30 -1.42 -8.04 -7.03
C ALA A 30 -1.94 -7.56 -8.38
N ASN A 31 -1.77 -8.36 -9.42
CA ASN A 31 -2.38 -8.10 -10.72
C ASN A 31 -3.77 -8.77 -10.84
N ALA A 32 -4.53 -8.40 -11.87
CA ALA A 32 -5.89 -8.89 -12.09
C ALA A 32 -5.97 -10.40 -12.36
N SER A 33 -4.92 -10.98 -12.94
CA SER A 33 -4.81 -12.42 -13.19
C SER A 33 -4.35 -13.22 -11.96
N GLU A 34 -4.01 -12.54 -10.87
CA GLU A 34 -3.51 -13.12 -9.62
C GLU A 34 -2.21 -13.95 -9.70
N ASP A 35 -1.55 -14.02 -10.85
CA ASP A 35 -0.28 -14.72 -11.05
C ASP A 35 0.94 -13.88 -10.65
N LEU A 36 0.77 -12.56 -10.48
CA LEU A 36 1.76 -11.69 -9.85
C LEU A 36 1.24 -11.19 -8.50
N LYS A 37 1.74 -11.78 -7.41
CA LYS A 37 1.48 -11.35 -6.02
C LYS A 37 2.77 -10.79 -5.42
N ILE A 38 2.75 -9.51 -5.05
CA ILE A 38 3.90 -8.83 -4.46
C ILE A 38 3.90 -9.08 -2.94
N LYS A 39 5.08 -9.28 -2.37
CA LYS A 39 5.24 -9.46 -0.91
C LYS A 39 4.61 -8.25 -0.17
N PRO A 40 3.71 -8.49 0.80
CA PRO A 40 3.09 -7.41 1.54
C PRO A 40 4.13 -6.58 2.28
N LEU A 41 3.95 -5.25 2.27
CA LEU A 41 4.74 -4.36 3.12
C LEU A 41 4.00 -4.16 4.44
N LEU A 42 4.70 -4.43 5.54
CA LEU A 42 4.20 -4.20 6.89
C LEU A 42 4.77 -2.90 7.47
N VAL A 43 3.89 -2.04 7.97
CA VAL A 43 4.23 -0.88 8.80
C VAL A 43 3.65 -1.10 10.19
N TYR A 44 4.52 -1.19 11.19
CA TYR A 44 4.19 -1.37 12.60
C TYR A 44 5.08 -0.46 13.46
N HIS A 45 4.54 0.08 14.55
CA HIS A 45 5.29 0.93 15.50
C HIS A 45 6.05 2.11 14.85
N SER A 46 5.50 2.68 13.77
CA SER A 46 6.05 3.89 13.15
C SER A 46 5.66 5.12 13.97
N GLU A 47 6.60 6.04 14.19
CA GLU A 47 6.34 7.37 14.78
C GLU A 47 5.22 8.11 14.03
N ASN A 48 5.10 7.88 12.73
CA ASN A 48 4.00 8.36 11.92
C ASN A 48 3.40 7.20 11.11
N PRO A 49 2.41 6.46 11.65
CA PRO A 49 1.90 5.23 11.04
C PRO A 49 1.16 5.48 9.72
N ARG A 50 0.89 6.74 9.38
CA ARG A 50 0.26 7.16 8.12
C ARG A 50 1.29 7.39 6.99
N ALA A 51 2.57 7.53 7.30
CA ALA A 51 3.61 7.84 6.33
C ALA A 51 4.20 6.55 5.75
N PHE A 52 3.60 6.03 4.68
CA PHE A 52 4.22 4.97 3.89
C PHE A 52 5.41 5.52 3.11
N LYS A 53 6.59 4.92 3.27
CA LYS A 53 7.76 5.18 2.39
C LYS A 53 7.59 4.46 1.05
N LYS A 54 6.52 4.82 0.31
CA LYS A 54 6.10 4.15 -0.93
C LYS A 54 7.21 4.13 -1.99
N HIS A 55 7.96 5.23 -2.16
CA HIS A 55 9.08 5.31 -3.11
C HIS A 55 10.12 4.21 -2.91
N LYS A 56 10.51 3.94 -1.65
CA LYS A 56 11.45 2.87 -1.33
C LYS A 56 10.88 1.50 -1.68
N TRP A 57 9.60 1.27 -1.36
CA TRP A 57 8.94 0.01 -1.69
C TRP A 57 8.81 -0.20 -3.20
N VAL A 58 8.46 0.86 -3.96
CA VAL A 58 8.34 0.75 -5.42
C VAL A 58 9.68 0.38 -6.04
N ASN A 59 10.75 1.07 -5.67
CA ASN A 59 12.08 0.83 -6.25
C ASN A 59 12.74 -0.47 -5.75
N ALA A 60 12.54 -0.86 -4.49
CA ALA A 60 13.21 -2.02 -3.91
C ALA A 60 12.42 -3.35 -4.05
N VAL A 61 11.10 -3.29 -4.19
CA VAL A 61 10.24 -4.49 -4.16
C VAL A 61 9.40 -4.61 -5.42
N PHE A 62 8.56 -3.60 -5.72
CA PHE A 62 7.61 -3.68 -6.82
C PHE A 62 8.30 -3.71 -8.20
N GLY A 63 9.17 -2.73 -8.47
CA GLY A 63 9.85 -2.58 -9.76
C GLY A 63 10.65 -3.81 -10.18
N PRO A 64 11.52 -4.36 -9.31
CA PRO A 64 12.24 -5.60 -9.60
C PRO A 64 11.32 -6.80 -9.84
N ALA A 65 10.29 -6.98 -9.00
CA ALA A 65 9.35 -8.09 -9.12
C ALA A 65 8.54 -8.01 -10.43
N MET A 66 8.08 -6.83 -10.79
CA MET A 66 7.35 -6.58 -12.03
C MET A 66 8.24 -6.79 -13.26
N LYS A 67 9.47 -6.26 -13.25
CA LYS A 67 10.44 -6.44 -14.33
C LYS A 67 10.72 -7.93 -14.56
N LYS A 68 10.96 -8.66 -13.48
CA LYS A 68 11.16 -10.11 -13.50
C LYS A 68 9.95 -10.83 -14.13
N TYR A 69 8.75 -10.54 -13.65
CA TYR A 69 7.51 -11.12 -14.17
C TYR A 69 7.32 -10.88 -15.67
N LEU A 70 7.55 -9.65 -16.14
CA LEU A 70 7.40 -9.31 -17.55
C LEU A 70 8.40 -10.09 -18.42
N VAL A 71 9.67 -10.19 -17.99
CA VAL A 71 10.71 -10.93 -18.73
C VAL A 71 10.40 -12.42 -18.74
N GLU A 72 10.05 -13.03 -17.60
CA GLU A 72 9.77 -14.47 -17.49
C GLU A 72 8.57 -14.90 -18.34
N ASN A 73 7.58 -14.02 -18.51
CA ASN A 73 6.38 -14.28 -19.32
C ASN A 73 6.50 -13.81 -20.78
N ASN A 74 7.68 -13.35 -21.22
CA ASN A 74 7.90 -12.80 -22.56
C ASN A 74 6.92 -11.65 -22.91
N LEU A 75 6.60 -10.82 -21.91
CA LEU A 75 5.73 -9.67 -22.05
C LEU A 75 6.56 -8.40 -22.33
N PRO A 76 5.99 -7.41 -23.03
CA PRO A 76 6.67 -6.13 -23.22
C PRO A 76 6.96 -5.47 -21.87
N LEU A 77 8.09 -4.77 -21.77
CA LEU A 77 8.43 -3.92 -20.63
C LEU A 77 7.52 -2.69 -20.62
N LYS A 78 6.28 -2.90 -20.18
CA LYS A 78 5.26 -1.89 -20.00
C LYS A 78 4.32 -2.38 -18.91
N GLY A 79 4.08 -1.55 -17.91
CA GLY A 79 2.94 -1.79 -17.07
C GLY A 79 2.58 -0.66 -16.15
N MET A 80 1.55 -0.90 -15.35
CA MET A 80 0.83 0.15 -14.64
C MET A 80 0.64 -0.24 -13.18
N LEU A 81 1.01 0.68 -12.28
CA LEU A 81 0.70 0.59 -10.86
C LEU A 81 -0.46 1.52 -10.56
N LEU A 82 -1.63 0.95 -10.24
CA LEU A 82 -2.83 1.69 -9.93
C LEU A 82 -2.98 1.82 -8.41
N MET A 83 -2.94 3.05 -7.89
CA MET A 83 -3.01 3.35 -6.46
C MET A 83 -4.29 4.09 -6.06
N ASP A 84 -4.67 3.93 -4.79
CA ASP A 84 -5.71 4.69 -4.12
C ASP A 84 -5.40 6.19 -4.12
N ASN A 85 -6.40 7.06 -4.27
CA ASN A 85 -6.19 8.51 -4.13
C ASN A 85 -6.48 8.97 -2.69
N ALA A 86 -5.57 8.65 -1.77
CA ALA A 86 -5.69 9.02 -0.37
C ALA A 86 -4.98 10.36 -0.05
N PRO A 87 -5.56 11.23 0.82
CA PRO A 87 -4.99 12.55 1.12
C PRO A 87 -3.57 12.53 1.71
N ALA A 88 -3.17 11.40 2.33
CA ALA A 88 -1.86 11.22 2.94
C ALA A 88 -0.76 10.81 1.93
N GLN A 89 -1.05 10.82 0.64
CA GLN A 89 -0.12 10.32 -0.38
C GLN A 89 0.74 11.40 -1.00
N PRO A 90 2.03 11.13 -1.21
CA PRO A 90 2.85 11.96 -2.07
C PRO A 90 2.30 11.88 -3.49
N ARG A 91 1.84 13.02 -4.02
CA ARG A 91 1.17 13.12 -5.33
C ARG A 91 2.11 12.83 -6.53
N ARG A 92 3.36 12.45 -6.27
CA ARG A 92 4.47 12.38 -7.24
C ARG A 92 5.32 11.11 -7.05
N LEU A 93 4.67 9.94 -6.95
CA LEU A 93 5.37 8.66 -6.84
C LEU A 93 6.18 8.29 -8.09
N ASP A 94 5.73 8.80 -9.23
CA ASP A 94 6.33 8.69 -10.55
C ASP A 94 7.65 9.46 -10.67
N GLU A 95 7.80 10.63 -10.02
CA GLU A 95 9.02 11.44 -10.08
C GLU A 95 10.22 10.77 -9.37
N ASP A 96 9.95 9.88 -8.41
CA ASP A 96 10.97 9.21 -7.58
C ASP A 96 11.29 7.78 -8.07
N LEU A 97 10.80 7.39 -9.25
CA LEU A 97 11.16 6.11 -9.87
C LEU A 97 12.59 6.15 -10.38
N LEU A 98 13.34 5.07 -10.13
CA LEU A 98 14.65 4.90 -10.77
C LEU A 98 14.48 4.80 -12.30
N GLU A 99 15.46 5.27 -13.06
CA GLU A 99 15.44 5.26 -14.54
C GLU A 99 15.16 3.86 -15.12
N ASP A 100 15.68 2.81 -14.46
CA ASP A 100 15.45 1.40 -14.78
C ASP A 100 13.98 0.96 -14.74
N PHE A 101 13.11 1.76 -14.12
CA PHE A 101 11.69 1.51 -13.92
C PHE A 101 10.78 2.51 -14.67
N ASN A 102 11.33 3.25 -15.65
CA ASN A 102 10.55 4.16 -16.50
C ASN A 102 9.41 3.48 -17.28
N PHE A 103 9.44 2.15 -17.43
CA PHE A 103 8.38 1.36 -18.05
C PHE A 103 7.13 1.23 -17.17
N ILE A 104 7.21 1.63 -15.90
CA ILE A 104 6.13 1.59 -14.92
C ILE A 104 5.41 2.93 -14.92
N LYS A 105 4.13 2.92 -15.29
CA LYS A 105 3.26 4.09 -15.16
C LYS A 105 2.49 4.02 -13.85
N VAL A 106 2.68 5.00 -12.96
CA VAL A 106 1.86 5.14 -11.76
C VAL A 106 0.60 5.93 -12.10
N MET A 107 -0.56 5.39 -11.74
CA MET A 107 -1.87 6.03 -11.93
C MET A 107 -2.62 6.03 -10.61
N PHE A 108 -3.42 7.06 -10.36
CA PHE A 108 -4.26 7.16 -9.17
C PHE A 108 -5.73 7.09 -9.57
N PHE A 109 -6.55 6.46 -8.74
CA PHE A 109 -8.00 6.49 -8.91
C PHE A 109 -8.56 7.93 -8.79
N PRO A 110 -9.71 8.23 -9.40
CA PRO A 110 -10.43 9.47 -9.11
C PRO A 110 -10.75 9.60 -7.61
N SER A 111 -10.92 10.83 -7.14
CA SER A 111 -11.36 11.06 -5.77
C SER A 111 -12.70 10.37 -5.49
N ASN A 112 -12.86 9.80 -4.30
CA ASN A 112 -14.10 9.13 -3.81
C ASN A 112 -14.53 7.87 -4.58
N THR A 113 -13.70 7.30 -5.46
CA THR A 113 -14.04 6.05 -6.16
C THR A 113 -13.46 4.79 -5.53
N ASN A 114 -12.63 4.91 -4.49
CA ASN A 114 -11.90 3.77 -3.92
C ASN A 114 -12.80 2.59 -3.52
N PRO A 115 -13.88 2.80 -2.74
CA PRO A 115 -14.72 1.67 -2.30
C PRO A 115 -15.40 0.91 -3.45
N LEU A 116 -15.57 1.56 -4.60
CA LEU A 116 -16.21 0.99 -5.78
C LEU A 116 -15.21 0.34 -6.73
N LEU A 117 -14.03 0.94 -6.89
CA LEU A 117 -13.08 0.58 -7.94
C LEU A 117 -11.85 -0.17 -7.44
N GLN A 118 -11.56 -0.16 -6.14
CA GLN A 118 -10.43 -0.90 -5.59
C GLN A 118 -10.86 -2.33 -5.26
N PRO A 119 -10.38 -3.34 -6.00
CA PRO A 119 -10.76 -4.73 -5.74
C PRO A 119 -10.40 -5.17 -4.32
N MET A 120 -9.32 -4.60 -3.76
CA MET A 120 -8.86 -4.91 -2.41
C MET A 120 -9.75 -4.34 -1.29
N ASP A 121 -10.65 -3.40 -1.60
CA ASP A 121 -11.58 -2.81 -0.63
C ASP A 121 -12.99 -3.45 -0.74
N GLN A 122 -13.20 -4.33 -1.73
CA GLN A 122 -14.46 -5.06 -1.92
C GLN A 122 -14.45 -6.33 -1.04
N PHE A 123 -14.94 -6.20 0.19
CA PHE A 123 -15.17 -7.30 1.14
C PHE A 123 -16.66 -7.58 1.34
#